data_AF-A0A7V2X8I5-F1
#
_entry.id   AF-A0A7V2X8I5-F1
#
_cell.length_a   1.000
_cell.length_b   1.000
_cell.length_c   1.000
_cell.angle_alpha   90.00
_cell.angle_beta   90.00
_cell.angle_gamma   90.00
#
_symmetry.space_group_name_H-M   'P 1'
#
loop_
_entity.id
_entity.type
_entity.pdbx_description
1 polymer ?
#
loop_
_entity_poly.entity_id
_entity_poly.type
_entity_poly.pdbx_seq_one_letter_code
_entity_poly.pdbx_strand_id
1 'polypeptide(L)' 'MATAEKAYNLIITGVGGQGNVLSSQLLGQALVGKGYFVTIGETYGSSQRGGSVMS' A
#
# COMPACT_ATOMS: atom_id res chain seq x y z
N MET A 1 8.60 -3.63 -28.91
CA MET A 1 7.66 -2.74 -28.20
C MET A 1 7.18 -3.51 -26.98
N ALA A 2 7.78 -3.27 -25.81
CA ALA A 2 7.48 -4.04 -24.61
C ALA A 2 6.05 -3.72 -24.18
N THR A 3 5.17 -4.72 -24.26
CA THR A 3 3.82 -4.64 -23.72
C THR A 3 3.97 -4.34 -22.23
N ALA A 4 3.48 -3.19 -21.77
CA ALA A 4 3.48 -2.86 -20.36
C ALA A 4 2.79 -4.01 -19.61
N GLU A 5 3.55 -4.75 -18.81
CA GLU A 5 3.03 -5.82 -17.97
C GLU A 5 1.90 -5.23 -17.11
N LYS A 6 0.75 -5.90 -17.06
CA LYS A 6 -0.46 -5.38 -16.44
C LYS A 6 -0.26 -5.28 -14.91
N ALA A 7 0.16 -4.12 -14.44
CA ALA A 7 0.27 -3.81 -13.02
C ALA A 7 -1.11 -3.47 -12.43
N TYR A 8 -1.40 -3.99 -11.24
CA TYR A 8 -2.59 -3.63 -10.47
C TYR A 8 -2.19 -2.63 -9.38
N ASN A 9 -2.86 -1.48 -9.34
CA ASN A 9 -2.66 -0.47 -8.31
C ASN A 9 -3.75 -0.61 -7.24
N LEU A 10 -3.33 -0.73 -5.97
CA LEU A 10 -4.21 -0.74 -4.81
C LEU A 10 -3.95 0.51 -3.99
N ILE A 11 -5.02 1.11 -3.46
CA ILE A 11 -4.97 2.25 -2.55
C ILE A 11 -5.70 1.85 -1.27
N ILE A 12 -5.00 1.93 -0.15
CA ILE A 12 -5.52 1.69 1.19
C ILE A 12 -5.66 3.03 1.89
N THR A 13 -6.90 3.44 2.15
CA THR A 13 -7.23 4.69 2.82
C THR A 13 -7.84 4.42 4.18
N GLY A 14 -7.64 5.34 5.12
CA GLY A 14 -8.28 5.27 6.43
C GLY A 14 -7.83 6.42 7.33
N VAL A 15 -8.11 6.32 8.62
CA VAL A 15 -7.66 7.31 9.61
C VAL A 15 -6.34 6.87 10.23
N GLY A 16 -5.47 7.83 10.56
CA GLY A 16 -4.22 7.55 11.27
C GLY A 16 -4.46 6.73 12.55
N GLY A 17 -3.71 5.64 12.72
CA GLY A 17 -3.85 4.71 13.85
C GLY A 17 -4.77 3.51 13.61
N GLN A 18 -5.42 3.39 12.44
CA GLN A 18 -6.28 2.23 12.11
C GLN A 18 -5.53 1.05 11.47
N GLY A 19 -4.21 1.17 11.27
CA GLY A 19 -3.39 0.08 10.73
C GLY A 19 -3.34 0.01 9.20
N ASN A 20 -3.52 1.13 8.48
CA ASN A 20 -3.42 1.16 7.02
C ASN A 20 -2.03 0.72 6.52
N VAL A 21 -0.97 1.17 7.19
CA VAL A 21 0.43 0.75 6.97
C VAL A 21 0.62 -0.76 7.23
N LEU A 22 0.02 -1.28 8.30
CA LEU A 22 0.11 -2.71 8.57
C LEU A 22 -0.62 -3.51 7.46
N SER A 23 -1.75 -3.00 6.98
CA SER A 23 -2.55 -3.64 5.95
C SER A 23 -1.83 -3.66 4.59
N SER A 24 -1.18 -2.56 4.19
CA SER A 24 -0.35 -2.48 2.97
C SER A 24 0.81 -3.48 3.05
N GLN A 25 1.50 -3.55 4.19
CA GLN A 25 2.61 -4.47 4.40
C GLN A 25 2.20 -5.94 4.37
N LEU A 26 1.10 -6.31 5.05
CA LEU A 26 0.59 -7.69 5.06
C LEU A 26 0.19 -8.15 3.65
N LEU A 27 -0.49 -7.29 2.89
CA LEU A 27 -0.87 -7.59 1.52
C LEU A 27 0.35 -7.73 0.61
N GLY A 28 1.33 -6.83 0.74
CA GLY A 28 2.57 -6.93 -0.03
C GLY A 28 3.36 -8.19 0.28
N GLN A 29 3.51 -8.57 1.55
CA GLN A 29 4.17 -9.82 1.94
C GLN A 29 3.45 -11.05 1.38
N ALA A 30 2.10 -11.06 1.43
CA ALA A 30 1.31 -12.16 0.87
C ALA A 30 1.48 -12.28 -0.65
N LEU A 31 1.55 -11.15 -1.37
CA LEU A 31 1.75 -11.11 -2.81
C LEU A 31 3.18 -11.49 -3.22
N VAL A 32 4.19 -11.00 -2.48
CA VAL A 32 5.59 -11.42 -2.66
C VAL A 32 5.73 -12.92 -2.39
N GLY A 33 5.08 -13.46 -1.36
CA GLY A 33 5.04 -14.90 -1.07
C GLY A 33 4.41 -15.75 -2.19
N LYS A 34 3.61 -15.14 -3.05
CA LYS A 34 3.05 -15.77 -4.27
C LYS A 34 3.90 -15.55 -5.52
N GLY A 35 5.05 -14.89 -5.41
CA GLY A 35 5.97 -14.63 -6.51
C GLY A 35 5.65 -13.39 -7.36
N TYR A 36 4.77 -12.51 -6.89
CA TYR A 36 4.49 -11.25 -7.59
C TYR A 36 5.55 -10.18 -7.28
N PHE A 37 5.83 -9.34 -8.27
CA PHE A 37 6.60 -8.12 -8.06
C PHE A 37 5.68 -7.04 -7.48
N VAL A 38 6.01 -6.55 -6.28
CA VAL A 38 5.18 -5.59 -5.54
C VAL A 38 6.02 -4.39 -5.14
N THR A 39 5.48 -3.21 -5.37
CA THR A 39 6.03 -1.94 -4.85
C THR A 39 5.00 -1.33 -3.91
N ILE A 40 5.43 -1.00 -2.68
CA ILE A 40 4.60 -0.28 -1.71
C ILE A 40 5.15 1.14 -1.60
N GLY A 41 4.27 2.14 -1.73
CA GLY A 41 4.60 3.55 -1.54
C GLY A 41 3.72 4.15 -0.46
N GLU A 42 4.30 4.53 0.67
CA GLU A 42 3.55 5.11 1.79
C GLU A 42 3.82 6.61 1.87
N THR A 43 2.76 7.40 1.97
CA THR A 43 2.90 8.82 2.28
C THR A 43 2.86 8.98 3.79
N TYR A 44 4.04 9.07 4.42
CA TYR A 44 4.20 9.55 5.80
C TYR A 44 3.94 11.07 5.87
N GLY A 45 2.76 11.50 5.43
CA GLY A 45 2.25 12.82 5.77
C GLY A 45 2.02 12.82 7.27
N SER A 46 2.47 13.86 7.96
CA SER A 46 2.29 14.12 9.40
C SER A 46 0.79 14.20 9.77
N SER A 47 0.08 13.07 9.68
CA SER A 47 -1.31 12.92 10.05
C SER A 47 -1.32 12.81 11.56
N GLN A 48 -1.38 13.99 12.17
CA GLN A 48 -1.80 14.20 13.53
C GLN A 48 -3.02 13.30 13.81
N ARG A 49 -3.03 12.65 14.97
CA ARG A 49 -4.14 11.81 15.44
C ARG A 49 -5.48 12.43 15.01
N GLY A 50 -6.22 11.74 14.13
CA GLY A 50 -7.51 12.19 13.63
C GLY A 50 -7.57 12.63 12.14
N GLY A 51 -6.46 12.70 11.41
CA GLY A 51 -6.45 13.02 9.97
C GLY A 51 -6.59 11.80 9.03
N SER A 52 -7.14 12.03 7.83
CA SER A 52 -7.19 11.03 6.73
C SER A 52 -5.78 10.69 6.23
N VAL A 53 -5.48 9.41 6.05
CA VAL A 53 -4.21 8.88 5.54
C VAL A 53 -4.44 7.93 4.37
N MET A 54 -3.43 7.78 3.51
CA MET A 54 -3.46 6.92 2.33
C MET A 54 -2.12 6.18 2.19
N SER A 55 -2.18 4.92 1.77
CA SER A 55 -1.05 4.01 1.58
C SER A 55 -1.31 3.05 0.43
#